data_AF-A0A9D7E5G5-F1
#
_entry.id   AF-A0A9D7E5G5-F1
#
_cell.length_a   1.000
_cell.length_b   1.000
_cell.length_c   1.000
_cell.angle_alpha   90.00
_cell.angle_beta   90.00
_cell.angle_gamma   90.00
#
_symmetry.space_group_name_H-M   'P 1'
#
loop_
_entity.id
_entity.type
_entity.pdbx_description
1 polymer ?
#
loop_
_entity_poly.entity_id
_entity_poly.type
_entity_poly.pdbx_seq_one_letter_code
_entity_poly.pdbx_strand_id
1 'polypeptide(L)'
;MITMACAAIILVPALINGFPFVYADTGTYVRSAFEGYVPFDRPYWYGPFIRATSLGGTTLWGVVIAQAILCASYMLRISSLVLPTMIVGRVAIAACMLLSVGTGLGWYVGQLLPDIFTGIGLLAVFLLVRGANGPWLRGMDSIVIAGACWMHLSNLLILPLAGMALLLIDRCSPSRPLGRGIVWLALATVLGWGALALANRMLDGNAYISRSSHVFLMGRMLDTGMLRPYLMEHCAAEQFGICAYIDSLPPHSQAFLWWDSSPVVKQGGWEATREEYDRIVHGSFKEPRFLWWHVRGSLASTWEQLGIWEICKDPLRSGIVRRTVLRTGCSLHTFRTSWTTFLDRCRTAGEVGSTCDGRT
;
A
#
# COMPACT_ATOMS: atom_id res chain seq x y z
N MET A 1 18.26 24.14 5.48
CA MET A 1 17.18 24.93 6.13
C MET A 1 15.83 24.71 5.47
N ILE A 2 15.66 24.93 4.16
CA ILE A 2 14.35 24.82 3.49
C ILE A 2 13.72 23.43 3.59
N THR A 3 14.50 22.36 3.38
CA THR A 3 14.02 20.98 3.52
C THR A 3 13.44 20.70 4.91
N MET A 4 14.08 21.21 5.96
CA MET A 4 13.62 21.03 7.34
C MET A 4 12.33 21.80 7.59
N ALA A 5 12.19 23.01 7.05
CA ALA A 5 10.95 23.78 7.14
C ALA A 5 9.79 23.04 6.44
N CYS A 6 10.02 22.52 5.22
CA CYS A 6 9.05 21.71 4.51
C CYS A 6 8.67 20.44 5.29
N ALA A 7 9.65 19.71 5.83
CA ALA A 7 9.41 18.51 6.63
C ALA A 7 8.58 18.81 7.89
N ALA A 8 8.89 19.91 8.60
CA ALA A 8 8.13 20.34 9.76
C ALA A 8 6.67 20.68 9.40
N ILE A 9 6.44 21.36 8.27
CA ILE A 9 5.10 21.69 7.76
C ILE A 9 4.31 20.41 7.45
N ILE A 10 4.93 19.45 6.75
CA ILE A 10 4.30 18.16 6.42
C ILE A 10 3.92 17.38 7.68
N LEU A 11 4.73 17.48 8.75
CA LEU A 11 4.50 16.77 10.01
C LEU A 11 3.49 17.45 10.94
N VAL A 12 2.97 18.64 10.61
CA VAL A 12 2.01 19.35 11.45
C VAL A 12 0.86 18.46 11.94
N PRO A 13 0.20 17.61 11.12
CA PRO A 13 -0.85 16.74 11.61
C PRO A 13 -0.40 15.78 12.72
N ALA A 14 0.78 15.15 12.57
CA ALA A 14 1.33 14.25 13.59
C ALA A 14 1.78 15.03 14.84
N LEU A 15 2.34 16.23 14.68
CA LEU A 15 2.73 17.11 15.79
C LEU A 15 1.52 17.54 16.62
N ILE A 16 0.40 17.89 15.97
CA ILE A 16 -0.87 18.19 16.64
C ILE A 16 -1.40 16.93 17.36
N ASN A 17 -1.25 15.76 16.76
CA ASN A 17 -1.63 14.48 17.38
C ASN A 17 -0.77 14.12 18.61
N GLY A 18 0.43 14.68 18.74
CA GLY A 18 1.36 14.39 19.83
C GLY A 18 2.10 13.05 19.71
N PHE A 19 1.84 12.28 18.65
CA PHE A 19 2.49 11.00 18.36
C PHE A 19 2.42 10.67 16.86
N PRO A 20 3.37 9.92 16.28
CA PRO A 20 3.22 9.34 14.94
C PRO A 20 1.93 8.53 14.82
N PHE A 21 1.26 8.59 13.68
CA PHE A 21 0.03 7.83 13.48
C PHE A 21 0.33 6.33 13.38
N VAL A 22 -0.50 5.56 14.08
CA VAL A 22 -0.48 4.09 14.05
C VAL A 22 -1.72 3.59 13.31
N TYR A 23 -1.57 2.46 12.63
CA TYR A 23 -2.65 1.76 11.96
C TYR A 23 -2.64 0.28 12.36
N ALA A 24 -3.67 -0.46 11.99
CA ALA A 24 -3.80 -1.89 12.34
C ALA A 24 -2.54 -2.70 11.98
N ASP A 25 -1.89 -2.32 10.88
CA ASP A 25 -0.70 -2.97 10.34
C ASP A 25 0.63 -2.54 10.99
N THR A 26 0.65 -1.41 11.71
CA THR A 26 1.88 -0.84 12.27
C THR A 26 2.59 -1.81 13.20
N GLY A 27 1.83 -2.58 14.00
CA GLY A 27 2.38 -3.56 14.92
C GLY A 27 3.27 -4.59 14.22
N THR A 28 2.87 -5.09 13.06
CA THR A 28 3.63 -6.10 12.30
C THR A 28 4.96 -5.53 11.79
N TYR A 29 4.98 -4.27 11.34
CA TYR A 29 6.22 -3.62 10.88
C TYR A 29 7.18 -3.32 12.04
N VAL A 30 6.66 -2.89 13.18
CA VAL A 30 7.46 -2.71 14.41
C VAL A 30 8.03 -4.05 14.87
N ARG A 31 7.25 -5.13 14.83
CA ARG A 31 7.72 -6.48 15.17
C ARG A 31 8.81 -6.96 14.21
N SER A 32 8.67 -6.65 12.92
CA SER A 32 9.72 -6.92 11.92
C SER A 32 11.03 -6.19 12.24
N ALA A 33 10.93 -4.93 12.72
CA ALA A 33 12.08 -4.08 13.06
C ALA A 33 12.87 -4.54 14.29
N PHE A 34 12.18 -5.04 15.32
CA PHE A 34 12.78 -5.30 16.63
C PHE A 34 12.90 -6.78 16.98
N GLU A 35 11.98 -7.62 16.50
CA GLU A 35 11.99 -9.08 16.74
C GLU A 35 12.48 -9.87 15.52
N GLY A 36 12.68 -9.21 14.37
CA GLY A 36 13.07 -9.91 13.14
C GLY A 36 11.95 -10.78 12.54
N TYR A 37 10.70 -10.58 12.98
CA TYR A 37 9.55 -11.32 12.46
C TYR A 37 9.37 -11.06 10.96
N VAL A 38 9.32 -12.12 10.15
CA VAL A 38 9.08 -12.04 8.70
C VAL A 38 7.61 -12.39 8.43
N PRO A 39 6.73 -11.38 8.19
CA PRO A 39 5.33 -11.63 7.89
C PRO A 39 5.12 -12.34 6.54
N PHE A 40 4.02 -13.09 6.42
CA PHE A 40 3.63 -13.75 5.16
C PHE A 40 2.87 -12.82 4.21
N ASP A 41 2.10 -11.90 4.76
CA ASP A 41 1.12 -11.06 4.08
C ASP A 41 1.69 -9.72 3.56
N ARG A 42 2.94 -9.40 3.89
CA ARG A 42 3.59 -8.13 3.54
C ARG A 42 5.12 -8.25 3.49
N PRO A 43 5.82 -7.34 2.80
CA PRO A 43 7.28 -7.37 2.77
C PRO A 43 7.90 -6.94 4.11
N TYR A 44 9.07 -7.54 4.41
CA TYR A 44 9.82 -7.33 5.65
C TYR A 44 10.52 -5.96 5.74
N TRP A 45 10.88 -5.36 4.60
CA TRP A 45 11.92 -4.33 4.50
C TRP A 45 11.58 -2.95 5.08
N TYR A 46 10.30 -2.67 5.35
CA TYR A 46 9.94 -1.48 6.12
C TYR A 46 10.36 -1.58 7.60
N GLY A 47 10.46 -2.80 8.16
CA GLY A 47 10.97 -3.04 9.51
C GLY A 47 12.42 -2.55 9.70
N PRO A 48 13.40 -2.98 8.87
CA PRO A 48 14.76 -2.44 8.89
C PRO A 48 14.82 -0.91 8.75
N PHE A 49 13.95 -0.30 7.94
CA PHE A 49 13.85 1.16 7.85
C PHE A 49 13.40 1.78 9.18
N ILE A 50 12.37 1.23 9.83
CA ILE A 50 11.96 1.64 11.19
C ILE A 50 13.14 1.51 12.16
N ARG A 51 13.82 0.37 12.18
CA ARG A 51 14.94 0.12 13.11
C ARG A 51 16.05 1.16 12.94
N ALA A 52 16.43 1.45 11.69
CA ALA A 52 17.49 2.40 11.37
C ALA A 52 17.12 3.84 11.73
N THR A 53 15.87 4.24 11.48
CA THR A 53 15.41 5.63 11.64
C THR A 53 14.86 5.93 13.04
N SER A 54 14.50 4.92 13.82
CA SER A 54 14.03 5.06 15.21
C SER A 54 15.14 5.11 16.26
N LEU A 55 16.41 5.25 15.84
CA LEU A 55 17.59 5.19 16.72
C LEU A 55 17.57 3.93 17.61
N GLY A 56 17.33 2.77 16.99
CA GLY A 56 17.26 1.49 17.71
C GLY A 56 16.01 1.33 18.60
N GLY A 57 14.95 2.10 18.37
CA GLY A 57 13.68 2.00 19.10
C GLY A 57 13.50 3.02 20.22
N THR A 58 14.44 3.94 20.41
CA THR A 58 14.32 5.00 21.42
C THR A 58 13.19 5.99 21.11
N THR A 59 12.90 6.21 19.82
CA THR A 59 11.78 7.07 19.41
C THR A 59 11.25 6.70 18.03
N LEU A 60 9.92 6.63 17.90
CA LEU A 60 9.25 6.42 16.61
C LEU A 60 9.13 7.70 15.79
N TRP A 61 9.37 8.88 16.40
CA TRP A 61 9.42 10.14 15.68
C TRP A 61 10.49 10.19 14.60
N GLY A 62 11.63 9.52 14.84
CA GLY A 62 12.72 9.48 13.87
C GLY A 62 12.28 8.87 12.52
N VAL A 63 11.35 7.91 12.55
CA VAL A 63 10.79 7.27 11.35
C VAL A 63 10.04 8.30 10.51
N VAL A 64 9.04 8.97 11.09
CA VAL A 64 8.21 9.95 10.36
C VAL A 64 8.99 11.19 9.97
N ILE A 65 10.01 11.59 10.76
CA ILE A 65 10.94 12.66 10.41
C ILE A 65 11.77 12.27 9.18
N ALA A 66 12.30 11.04 9.12
CA ALA A 66 13.02 10.57 7.95
C ALA A 66 12.13 10.53 6.70
N GLN A 67 10.88 10.06 6.82
CA GLN A 67 9.89 10.08 5.73
C GLN A 67 9.61 11.51 5.25
N ALA A 68 9.40 12.45 6.18
CA ALA A 68 9.13 13.85 5.87
C ALA A 68 10.31 14.55 5.19
N ILE A 69 11.54 14.32 5.67
CA ILE A 69 12.76 14.86 5.07
C ILE A 69 12.94 14.30 3.66
N LEU A 70 12.75 12.99 3.48
CA LEU A 70 12.88 12.36 2.17
C LEU A 70 11.84 12.94 1.20
N CYS A 71 10.57 12.99 1.58
CA CYS A 71 9.50 13.60 0.79
C CYS A 71 9.81 15.07 0.43
N ALA A 72 10.14 15.90 1.42
CA ALA A 72 10.48 17.30 1.23
C ALA A 72 11.71 17.49 0.31
N SER A 73 12.71 16.63 0.41
CA SER A 73 13.92 16.71 -0.43
C SER A 73 13.60 16.45 -1.91
N TYR A 74 12.75 15.46 -2.21
CA TYR A 74 12.33 15.16 -3.57
C TYR A 74 11.41 16.24 -4.14
N MET A 75 10.51 16.79 -3.33
CA MET A 75 9.71 17.96 -3.73
C MET A 75 10.60 19.15 -4.10
N LEU A 76 11.59 19.47 -3.27
CA LEU A 76 12.55 20.56 -3.54
C LEU A 76 13.38 20.32 -4.81
N ARG A 77 13.83 19.09 -5.03
CA ARG A 77 14.58 18.73 -6.25
C ARG A 77 13.72 18.89 -7.51
N ILE A 78 12.45 18.50 -7.46
CA ILE A 78 11.51 18.72 -8.56
C ILE A 78 11.25 20.20 -8.78
N SER A 79 11.01 20.98 -7.71
CA SER A 79 10.86 22.44 -7.83
C SER A 79 12.09 23.09 -8.46
N SER A 80 13.30 22.61 -8.11
CA SER A 80 14.56 23.10 -8.68
C SER A 80 14.74 22.78 -10.17
N LEU A 81 14.05 21.74 -10.68
CA LEU A 81 14.11 21.37 -12.10
C LEU A 81 13.25 22.30 -12.96
N VAL A 82 12.16 22.84 -12.40
CA VAL A 82 11.13 23.57 -13.16
C VAL A 82 11.10 25.08 -12.87
N LEU A 83 11.73 25.54 -11.78
CA LEU A 83 11.68 26.93 -11.34
C LEU A 83 13.06 27.58 -11.22
N PRO A 84 13.15 28.91 -11.39
CA PRO A 84 14.35 29.68 -11.10
C PRO A 84 14.76 29.59 -9.62
N THR A 85 16.07 29.49 -9.37
CA THR A 85 16.67 29.31 -8.03
C THR A 85 16.17 30.29 -6.97
N MET A 86 15.87 31.54 -7.36
CA MET A 86 15.40 32.59 -6.45
C MET A 86 14.03 32.29 -5.81
N ILE A 87 13.17 31.51 -6.47
CA ILE A 87 11.80 31.26 -6.00
C ILE A 87 11.55 29.82 -5.53
N VAL A 88 12.43 28.88 -5.90
CA VAL A 88 12.31 27.44 -5.58
C VAL A 88 11.94 27.20 -4.12
N GLY A 89 12.65 27.84 -3.19
CA GLY A 89 12.42 27.66 -1.77
C GLY A 89 11.02 28.07 -1.32
N ARG A 90 10.55 29.24 -1.77
CA ARG A 90 9.23 29.78 -1.42
C ARG A 90 8.12 28.93 -2.03
N VAL A 91 8.28 28.53 -3.29
CA VAL A 91 7.28 27.71 -3.98
C VAL A 91 7.23 26.30 -3.38
N ALA A 92 8.36 25.70 -3.02
CA ALA A 92 8.37 24.40 -2.37
C ALA A 92 7.72 24.43 -0.99
N ILE A 93 7.98 25.45 -0.17
CA ILE A 93 7.30 25.64 1.12
C ILE A 93 5.79 25.79 0.91
N ALA A 94 5.37 26.66 -0.02
CA ALA A 94 3.96 26.86 -0.34
C ALA A 94 3.30 25.56 -0.84
N ALA A 95 3.97 24.80 -1.70
CA ALA A 95 3.49 23.51 -2.20
C ALA A 95 3.35 22.49 -1.08
N CYS A 96 4.33 22.35 -0.18
CA CYS A 96 4.25 21.47 0.99
C CYS A 96 3.08 21.84 1.90
N MET A 97 2.88 23.14 2.15
CA MET A 97 1.76 23.63 2.95
C MET A 97 0.41 23.31 2.29
N LEU A 98 0.26 23.64 1.00
CA LEU A 98 -0.97 23.38 0.25
C LEU A 98 -1.27 21.87 0.16
N LEU A 99 -0.26 21.03 -0.09
CA LEU A 99 -0.46 19.58 -0.13
C LEU A 99 -0.74 19.00 1.25
N SER A 100 -0.09 19.50 2.31
CA SER A 100 -0.33 19.00 3.66
C SER A 100 -1.72 19.34 4.18
N VAL A 101 -2.29 20.48 3.78
CA VAL A 101 -3.63 20.93 4.21
C VAL A 101 -4.73 20.47 3.25
N GLY A 102 -4.46 20.53 1.94
CA GLY A 102 -5.45 20.27 0.90
C GLY A 102 -5.50 18.82 0.41
N THR A 103 -4.60 17.95 0.88
CA THR A 103 -4.55 16.53 0.51
C THR A 103 -4.26 15.65 1.72
N GLY A 104 -4.07 14.33 1.51
CA GLY A 104 -3.65 13.39 2.55
C GLY A 104 -2.16 13.41 2.91
N LEU A 105 -1.32 14.24 2.28
CA LEU A 105 0.14 14.13 2.39
C LEU A 105 0.66 14.10 3.84
N GLY A 106 0.24 15.06 4.67
CA GLY A 106 0.71 15.12 6.06
C GLY A 106 0.25 13.93 6.91
N TRP A 107 -0.92 13.37 6.60
CA TRP A 107 -1.43 12.17 7.26
C TRP A 107 -0.61 10.93 6.89
N TYR A 108 -0.35 10.70 5.60
CA TYR A 108 0.45 9.55 5.15
C TYR A 108 1.91 9.62 5.61
N VAL A 109 2.53 10.80 5.58
CA VAL A 109 3.91 10.97 6.07
C VAL A 109 4.02 10.74 7.58
N GLY A 110 2.97 11.12 8.32
CA GLY A 110 2.90 10.93 9.76
C GLY A 110 2.58 9.49 10.19
N GLN A 111 2.23 8.60 9.26
CA GLN A 111 1.94 7.20 9.57
C GLN A 111 3.21 6.36 9.62
N LEU A 112 3.25 5.42 10.56
CA LEU A 112 4.24 4.35 10.61
C LEU A 112 3.86 3.23 9.62
N LEU A 113 3.79 3.59 8.34
CA LEU A 113 3.43 2.74 7.21
C LEU A 113 4.28 3.07 5.96
N PRO A 114 4.56 2.08 5.10
CA PRO A 114 5.40 2.27 3.91
C PRO A 114 4.69 3.01 2.76
N ASP A 115 3.40 3.28 2.84
CA ASP A 115 2.54 3.82 1.78
C ASP A 115 3.09 5.12 1.16
N ILE A 116 3.69 5.99 1.99
CA ILE A 116 4.28 7.25 1.53
C ILE A 116 5.42 7.04 0.51
N PHE A 117 6.11 5.89 0.55
CA PHE A 117 7.18 5.58 -0.39
C PHE A 117 6.68 5.38 -1.83
N THR A 118 5.38 5.13 -2.03
CA THR A 118 4.78 5.17 -3.38
C THR A 118 4.88 6.58 -3.95
N GLY A 119 4.48 7.60 -3.18
CA GLY A 119 4.57 9.00 -3.59
C GLY A 119 6.03 9.43 -3.81
N ILE A 120 6.92 9.12 -2.85
CA ILE A 120 8.35 9.44 -2.95
C ILE A 120 8.98 8.72 -4.16
N GLY A 121 8.65 7.45 -4.38
CA GLY A 121 9.11 6.65 -5.51
C GLY A 121 8.69 7.24 -6.85
N LEU A 122 7.46 7.75 -6.97
CA LEU A 122 6.99 8.44 -8.18
C LEU A 122 7.79 9.73 -8.46
N LEU A 123 8.09 10.51 -7.41
CA LEU A 123 8.95 11.69 -7.55
C LEU A 123 10.38 11.29 -7.97
N ALA A 124 10.90 10.19 -7.44
CA ALA A 124 12.20 9.65 -7.81
C ALA A 124 12.24 9.15 -9.26
N VAL A 125 11.21 8.43 -9.72
CA VAL A 125 11.07 8.02 -11.13
C VAL A 125 11.02 9.24 -12.05
N PHE A 126 10.26 10.28 -11.68
CA PHE A 126 10.20 11.52 -12.45
C PHE A 126 11.58 12.16 -12.58
N LEU A 127 12.34 12.28 -11.48
CA LEU A 127 13.71 12.82 -11.50
C LEU A 127 14.71 11.93 -12.23
N LEU A 128 14.57 10.61 -12.16
CA LEU A 128 15.44 9.66 -12.87
C LEU A 128 15.29 9.81 -14.39
N VAL A 129 14.05 9.98 -14.86
CA VAL A 129 13.70 10.11 -16.28
C VAL A 129 13.94 11.53 -16.79
N ARG A 130 13.43 12.55 -16.10
CA ARG A 130 13.44 13.96 -16.54
C ARG A 130 14.62 14.77 -16.04
N GLY A 131 15.21 14.37 -14.92
CA GLY A 131 16.27 15.14 -14.27
C GLY A 131 17.54 15.18 -15.12
N ALA A 132 18.07 16.38 -15.29
CA ALA A 132 19.42 16.61 -15.79
C ALA A 132 20.48 16.28 -14.70
N ASN A 133 20.33 15.12 -14.08
CA ASN A 133 21.11 14.69 -12.93
C ASN A 133 22.38 13.96 -13.38
N GLY A 134 23.50 14.26 -12.70
CA GLY A 134 24.73 13.46 -12.78
C GLY A 134 24.53 12.02 -12.31
N PRO A 135 25.49 11.12 -12.56
CA PRO A 135 25.36 9.69 -12.27
C PRO A 135 25.10 9.40 -10.78
N TRP A 136 25.69 10.18 -9.87
CA TRP A 136 25.47 10.06 -8.42
C TRP A 136 24.00 10.23 -8.03
N LEU A 137 23.39 11.34 -8.44
CA LEU A 137 21.99 11.64 -8.13
C LEU A 137 21.03 10.63 -8.75
N ARG A 138 21.35 10.12 -9.96
CA ARG A 138 20.58 9.03 -10.58
C ARG A 138 20.69 7.73 -9.79
N GLY A 139 21.88 7.41 -9.29
CA GLY A 139 22.08 6.28 -8.38
C GLY A 139 21.24 6.41 -7.11
N MET A 140 21.21 7.60 -6.50
CA MET A 140 20.33 7.87 -5.35
C MET A 140 18.85 7.69 -5.69
N ASP A 141 18.41 8.20 -6.85
CA ASP A 141 17.02 8.04 -7.33
C ASP A 141 16.69 6.53 -7.52
N SER A 142 17.60 5.76 -8.11
CA SER A 142 17.44 4.30 -8.26
C SER A 142 17.40 3.55 -6.93
N ILE A 143 18.20 3.95 -5.93
CA ILE A 143 18.19 3.35 -4.59
C ILE A 143 16.85 3.63 -3.90
N VAL A 144 16.33 4.87 -4.00
CA VAL A 144 15.03 5.21 -3.41
C VAL A 144 13.89 4.46 -4.09
N ILE A 145 13.92 4.29 -5.41
CA ILE A 145 12.96 3.47 -6.16
C ILE A 145 13.01 2.01 -5.68
N ALA A 146 14.21 1.43 -5.58
CA ALA A 146 14.38 0.06 -5.09
C ALA A 146 13.85 -0.09 -3.65
N GLY A 147 14.20 0.83 -2.75
CA GLY A 147 13.68 0.85 -1.38
C GLY A 147 12.16 0.95 -1.32
N ALA A 148 11.55 1.81 -2.14
CA ALA A 148 10.09 1.93 -2.23
C ALA A 148 9.42 0.64 -2.72
N CYS A 149 10.03 -0.07 -3.66
CA CYS A 149 9.59 -1.41 -4.09
C CYS A 149 9.70 -2.45 -2.99
N TRP A 150 10.79 -2.43 -2.22
CA TRP A 150 11.03 -3.40 -1.16
C TRP A 150 10.09 -3.22 0.02
N MET A 151 9.75 -1.97 0.34
CA MET A 151 8.85 -1.65 1.45
C MET A 151 7.38 -1.85 1.10
N HIS A 152 7.01 -1.78 -0.18
CA HIS A 152 5.63 -1.92 -0.64
C HIS A 152 5.57 -2.57 -2.02
N LEU A 153 5.22 -3.86 -2.09
CA LEU A 153 5.35 -4.68 -3.31
C LEU A 153 4.61 -4.13 -4.54
N SER A 154 3.49 -3.43 -4.38
CA SER A 154 2.77 -2.81 -5.51
C SER A 154 3.64 -1.83 -6.31
N ASN A 155 4.67 -1.24 -5.69
CA ASN A 155 5.61 -0.35 -6.36
C ASN A 155 6.49 -1.04 -7.41
N LEU A 156 6.63 -2.38 -7.34
CA LEU A 156 7.30 -3.18 -8.38
C LEU A 156 6.62 -3.07 -9.75
N LEU A 157 5.33 -2.74 -9.78
CA LEU A 157 4.56 -2.50 -11.00
C LEU A 157 4.23 -1.01 -11.20
N ILE A 158 3.80 -0.30 -10.15
CA ILE A 158 3.38 1.11 -10.26
C ILE A 158 4.51 1.99 -10.77
N LEU A 159 5.72 1.88 -10.20
CA LEU A 159 6.84 2.75 -10.53
C LEU A 159 7.36 2.57 -11.97
N PRO A 160 7.60 1.35 -12.48
CA PRO A 160 7.98 1.17 -13.88
C PRO A 160 6.88 1.56 -14.86
N LEU A 161 5.61 1.29 -14.56
CA LEU A 161 4.51 1.69 -15.44
C LEU A 161 4.36 3.22 -15.49
N ALA A 162 4.46 3.90 -14.35
CA ALA A 162 4.47 5.36 -14.31
C ALA A 162 5.68 5.95 -15.05
N GLY A 163 6.86 5.36 -14.87
CA GLY A 163 8.06 5.76 -15.62
C GLY A 163 7.92 5.55 -17.13
N MET A 164 7.33 4.43 -17.55
CA MET A 164 7.04 4.17 -18.96
C MET A 164 6.03 5.18 -19.52
N ALA A 165 4.95 5.47 -18.79
CA ALA A 165 3.97 6.47 -19.20
C ALA A 165 4.63 7.86 -19.35
N LEU A 166 5.49 8.26 -18.41
CA LEU A 166 6.26 9.50 -18.51
C LEU A 166 7.17 9.51 -19.74
N LEU A 167 7.88 8.41 -20.02
CA LEU A 167 8.72 8.28 -21.23
C LEU A 167 7.90 8.38 -22.52
N LEU A 168 6.68 7.82 -22.55
CA LEU A 168 5.78 7.91 -23.70
C LEU A 168 5.27 9.34 -23.93
N ILE A 169 4.88 10.04 -22.87
CA ILE A 169 4.49 11.47 -22.93
C ILE A 169 5.66 12.33 -23.41
N ASP A 170 6.87 12.00 -22.96
CA ASP A 170 8.10 12.72 -23.31
C ASP A 170 8.59 12.51 -24.73
N ARG A 171 8.13 11.46 -25.44
CA ARG A 171 8.47 11.26 -26.87
C ARG A 171 8.06 12.44 -27.73
N CYS A 172 7.09 13.24 -27.28
CA CYS A 172 6.65 14.46 -27.93
C CYS A 172 7.64 15.64 -27.75
N SER A 173 8.69 15.49 -26.94
CA SER A 173 9.71 16.54 -26.72
C SER A 173 11.03 16.16 -27.41
N PRO A 174 11.47 16.90 -28.45
CA PRO A 174 12.65 16.56 -29.26
C PRO A 174 14.00 16.74 -28.55
N SER A 175 14.00 17.24 -27.31
CA SER A 175 15.21 17.73 -26.63
C SER A 175 15.95 16.67 -25.79
N ARG A 176 15.44 15.42 -25.68
CA ARG A 176 16.00 14.43 -24.74
C ARG A 176 16.14 13.03 -25.34
N PRO A 177 17.30 12.36 -25.14
CA PRO A 177 17.51 11.01 -25.63
C PRO A 177 16.71 10.00 -24.80
N LEU A 178 15.57 9.58 -25.34
CA LEU A 178 14.66 8.59 -24.77
C LEU A 178 15.38 7.31 -24.27
N GLY A 179 16.39 6.85 -25.02
CA GLY A 179 17.13 5.63 -24.70
C GLY A 179 17.78 5.65 -23.31
N ARG A 180 18.28 6.81 -22.87
CA ARG A 180 18.91 6.92 -21.54
C ARG A 180 17.87 6.77 -20.42
N GLY A 181 16.68 7.34 -20.59
CA GLY A 181 15.59 7.19 -19.62
C GLY A 181 15.13 5.73 -19.50
N ILE A 182 15.01 5.04 -20.64
CA ILE A 182 14.66 3.60 -20.68
C ILE A 182 15.69 2.76 -19.93
N VAL A 183 17.00 2.97 -20.17
CA VAL A 183 18.06 2.19 -19.52
C VAL A 183 18.02 2.35 -18.00
N TRP A 184 17.90 3.58 -17.50
CA TRP A 184 17.86 3.83 -16.06
C TRP A 184 16.59 3.28 -15.41
N LEU A 185 15.44 3.42 -16.09
CA LEU A 185 14.19 2.84 -15.60
C LEU A 185 14.28 1.31 -15.54
N ALA A 186 14.76 0.68 -16.62
CA ALA A 186 14.97 -0.77 -16.68
C ALA A 186 15.94 -1.24 -15.59
N LEU A 187 17.06 -0.53 -15.39
CA LEU A 187 18.00 -0.84 -14.32
C LEU A 187 17.35 -0.74 -12.94
N ALA A 188 16.61 0.34 -12.66
CA ALA A 188 15.90 0.50 -11.39
C ALA A 188 14.84 -0.58 -11.18
N THR A 189 14.14 -1.01 -12.24
CA THR A 189 13.18 -2.12 -12.19
C THR A 189 13.86 -3.45 -11.91
N VAL A 190 14.94 -3.78 -12.64
CA VAL A 190 15.71 -5.01 -12.44
C VAL A 190 16.30 -5.05 -11.03
N LEU A 191 16.82 -3.93 -10.54
CA LEU A 191 17.27 -3.82 -9.14
C LEU A 191 16.11 -4.01 -8.17
N GLY A 192 14.96 -3.37 -8.40
CA GLY A 192 13.78 -3.54 -7.56
C GLY A 192 13.36 -5.00 -7.41
N TRP A 193 13.24 -5.75 -8.51
CA TRP A 193 12.85 -7.16 -8.52
C TRP A 193 13.96 -8.09 -8.05
N GLY A 194 15.12 -8.04 -8.72
CA GLY A 194 16.21 -8.98 -8.51
C GLY A 194 16.87 -8.80 -7.15
N ALA A 195 17.08 -7.55 -6.72
CA ALA A 195 17.68 -7.31 -5.43
C ALA A 195 16.70 -7.57 -4.28
N LEU A 196 15.37 -7.42 -4.47
CA LEU A 196 14.39 -7.88 -3.49
C LEU A 196 14.42 -9.41 -3.32
N ALA A 197 14.40 -10.17 -4.42
CA ALA A 197 14.46 -11.62 -4.35
C ALA A 197 15.76 -12.11 -3.69
N LEU A 198 16.89 -11.47 -4.00
CA LEU A 198 18.18 -11.75 -3.37
C LEU A 198 18.16 -11.42 -1.88
N ALA A 199 17.60 -10.26 -1.51
CA ALA A 199 17.55 -9.83 -0.13
C ALA A 199 16.64 -10.76 0.69
N ASN A 200 15.49 -11.19 0.14
CA ASN A 200 14.63 -12.20 0.77
C ASN A 200 15.37 -13.54 0.95
N ARG A 201 16.14 -13.96 -0.07
CA ARG A 201 16.99 -15.17 0.04
C ARG A 201 18.03 -15.06 1.16
N MET A 202 18.59 -13.88 1.39
CA MET A 202 19.54 -13.65 2.49
C MET A 202 18.87 -13.71 3.87
N LEU A 203 17.55 -13.45 3.95
CA LEU A 203 16.82 -13.46 5.21
C LEU A 203 16.41 -14.87 5.66
N ASP A 204 15.88 -15.70 4.76
CA ASP A 204 15.33 -17.01 5.12
C ASP A 204 15.74 -18.18 4.21
N GLY A 205 16.69 -17.94 3.31
CA GLY A 205 17.23 -18.94 2.39
C GLY A 205 16.46 -19.09 1.07
N ASN A 206 15.27 -18.50 0.91
CA ASN A 206 14.43 -18.68 -0.27
C ASN A 206 14.34 -17.40 -1.12
N ALA A 207 14.55 -17.51 -2.43
CA ALA A 207 14.36 -16.40 -3.36
C ALA A 207 12.88 -16.30 -3.77
N TYR A 208 12.18 -15.30 -3.24
CA TYR A 208 10.78 -15.01 -3.60
C TYR A 208 10.53 -13.50 -3.66
N ILE A 209 9.44 -13.12 -4.33
CA ILE A 209 8.96 -11.72 -4.40
C ILE A 209 7.85 -11.49 -3.37
N SER A 210 6.87 -12.38 -3.34
CA SER A 210 5.77 -12.40 -2.36
C SER A 210 5.56 -13.82 -1.85
N ARG A 211 5.27 -13.95 -0.55
CA ARG A 211 4.87 -15.21 0.07
C ARG A 211 3.38 -15.49 -0.01
N SER A 212 2.59 -14.49 -0.39
CA SER A 212 1.14 -14.48 -0.22
C SER A 212 0.34 -14.26 -1.50
N SER A 213 1.01 -14.16 -2.65
CA SER A 213 0.36 -13.88 -3.93
C SER A 213 -0.79 -14.85 -4.23
N HIS A 214 -0.64 -16.13 -3.88
CA HIS A 214 -1.66 -17.16 -4.08
C HIS A 214 -2.95 -16.85 -3.33
N VAL A 215 -2.88 -16.46 -2.05
CA VAL A 215 -4.07 -16.14 -1.24
C VAL A 215 -4.74 -14.85 -1.73
N PHE A 216 -3.96 -13.80 -2.02
CA PHE A 216 -4.52 -12.53 -2.52
C PHE A 216 -5.17 -12.70 -3.90
N LEU A 217 -4.58 -13.47 -4.81
CA LEU A 217 -5.15 -13.75 -6.13
C LEU A 217 -6.41 -14.63 -6.04
N MET A 218 -6.43 -15.60 -5.12
CA MET A 218 -7.65 -16.37 -4.82
C MET A 218 -8.77 -15.48 -4.26
N GLY A 219 -8.44 -14.58 -3.33
CA GLY A 219 -9.37 -13.56 -2.85
C GLY A 219 -9.89 -12.67 -3.97
N ARG A 220 -9.03 -12.31 -4.93
CA ARG A 220 -9.45 -11.55 -6.13
C ARG A 220 -10.36 -12.36 -7.06
N MET A 221 -10.11 -13.64 -7.24
CA MET A 221 -11.01 -14.54 -7.98
C MET A 221 -12.36 -14.65 -7.28
N LEU A 222 -12.41 -14.60 -5.95
CA LEU A 222 -13.65 -14.56 -5.18
C LEU A 222 -14.42 -13.26 -5.41
N ASP A 223 -13.77 -12.10 -5.29
CA ASP A 223 -14.40 -10.77 -5.49
C ASP A 223 -14.97 -10.58 -6.89
N THR A 224 -14.35 -11.20 -7.90
CA THR A 224 -14.81 -11.14 -9.30
C THR A 224 -15.91 -12.16 -9.62
N GLY A 225 -16.30 -12.99 -8.65
CA GLY A 225 -17.26 -14.08 -8.81
C GLY A 225 -16.73 -15.28 -9.62
N MET A 226 -15.44 -15.30 -9.90
CA MET A 226 -14.78 -16.30 -10.77
C MET A 226 -14.42 -17.59 -10.03
N LEU A 227 -14.09 -17.51 -8.73
CA LEU A 227 -13.55 -18.64 -7.98
C LEU A 227 -14.50 -19.84 -7.93
N ARG A 228 -15.78 -19.61 -7.62
CA ARG A 228 -16.77 -20.70 -7.51
C ARG A 228 -16.98 -21.43 -8.85
N PRO A 229 -17.23 -20.75 -10.00
CA PRO A 229 -17.28 -21.39 -11.30
C PRO A 229 -16.03 -22.20 -11.65
N TYR A 230 -14.83 -21.69 -11.35
CA TYR A 230 -13.58 -22.43 -11.56
C TYR A 230 -13.54 -23.72 -10.74
N LEU A 231 -13.84 -23.64 -9.46
CA LEU A 231 -13.86 -24.81 -8.58
C LEU A 231 -14.92 -25.83 -9.02
N MET A 232 -16.12 -25.39 -9.43
CA MET A 232 -17.17 -26.32 -9.89
C MET A 232 -16.75 -27.16 -11.09
N GLU A 233 -15.91 -26.62 -11.98
CA GLU A 233 -15.44 -27.33 -13.17
C GLU A 233 -14.26 -28.25 -12.89
N HIS A 234 -13.39 -27.86 -11.96
CA HIS A 234 -12.13 -28.57 -11.72
C HIS A 234 -12.17 -29.53 -10.53
N CYS A 235 -13.04 -29.32 -9.54
CA CYS A 235 -13.07 -30.15 -8.32
C CYS A 235 -13.39 -31.64 -8.54
N ALA A 236 -14.04 -31.99 -9.65
CA ALA A 236 -14.31 -33.38 -9.98
C ALA A 236 -13.07 -34.13 -10.49
N ALA A 237 -12.16 -33.42 -11.16
CA ALA A 237 -10.93 -33.97 -11.74
C ALA A 237 -9.71 -33.76 -10.82
N GLU A 238 -9.64 -32.57 -10.22
CA GLU A 238 -8.56 -32.11 -9.36
C GLU A 238 -9.04 -32.14 -7.90
N GLN A 239 -8.42 -32.97 -7.08
CA GLN A 239 -8.77 -33.15 -5.65
C GLN A 239 -8.22 -32.00 -4.78
N PHE A 240 -8.61 -30.76 -5.09
CA PHE A 240 -8.21 -29.60 -4.29
C PHE A 240 -8.87 -29.63 -2.90
N GLY A 241 -8.13 -29.32 -1.83
CA GLY A 241 -8.66 -29.22 -0.47
C GLY A 241 -9.76 -28.17 -0.34
N ILE A 242 -9.67 -27.06 -1.08
CA ILE A 242 -10.66 -25.99 -1.06
C ILE A 242 -12.03 -26.44 -1.58
N CYS A 243 -12.10 -27.53 -2.36
CA CYS A 243 -13.35 -28.08 -2.88
C CYS A 243 -14.32 -28.49 -1.78
N ALA A 244 -13.82 -28.87 -0.59
CA ALA A 244 -14.65 -29.16 0.58
C ALA A 244 -15.44 -27.94 1.08
N TYR A 245 -15.05 -26.73 0.66
CA TYR A 245 -15.62 -25.47 1.13
C TYR A 245 -16.35 -24.69 0.02
N ILE A 246 -16.60 -25.29 -1.16
CA ILE A 246 -17.18 -24.60 -2.32
C ILE A 246 -18.53 -23.91 -2.05
N ASP A 247 -19.37 -24.52 -1.21
CA ASP A 247 -20.69 -23.99 -0.82
C ASP A 247 -20.64 -23.09 0.43
N SER A 248 -19.47 -22.99 1.07
CA SER A 248 -19.24 -22.14 2.24
C SER A 248 -18.17 -21.08 1.97
N LEU A 249 -17.97 -20.72 0.70
CA LEU A 249 -17.06 -19.65 0.31
C LEU A 249 -17.51 -18.31 0.93
N PRO A 250 -16.58 -17.53 1.52
CA PRO A 250 -16.90 -16.23 2.09
C PRO A 250 -17.47 -15.24 1.06
N PRO A 251 -18.15 -14.16 1.48
CA PRO A 251 -18.81 -13.23 0.57
C PRO A 251 -17.84 -12.31 -0.20
N HIS A 252 -16.62 -12.09 0.30
CA HIS A 252 -15.63 -11.20 -0.31
C HIS A 252 -14.21 -11.54 0.16
N SER A 253 -13.21 -10.99 -0.53
CA SER A 253 -11.78 -11.22 -0.27
C SER A 253 -11.39 -10.94 1.18
N GLN A 254 -11.79 -9.81 1.76
CA GLN A 254 -11.44 -9.49 3.16
C GLN A 254 -11.85 -10.61 4.14
N ALA A 255 -13.01 -11.23 3.94
CA ALA A 255 -13.46 -12.36 4.76
C ALA A 255 -12.67 -13.63 4.46
N PHE A 256 -12.31 -13.85 3.19
CA PHE A 256 -11.47 -14.98 2.78
C PHE A 256 -10.05 -14.91 3.33
N LEU A 257 -9.46 -13.72 3.42
CA LEU A 257 -8.09 -13.53 3.90
C LEU A 257 -7.99 -13.55 5.43
N TRP A 258 -8.95 -12.96 6.12
CA TRP A 258 -8.77 -12.56 7.52
C TRP A 258 -9.76 -13.17 8.51
N TRP A 259 -10.85 -13.80 8.08
CA TRP A 259 -11.77 -14.45 9.02
C TRP A 259 -11.27 -15.84 9.42
N ASP A 260 -11.42 -16.18 10.70
CA ASP A 260 -11.08 -17.50 11.24
C ASP A 260 -11.90 -18.63 10.59
N SER A 261 -13.10 -18.30 10.10
CA SER A 261 -13.97 -19.24 9.39
C SER A 261 -13.60 -19.45 7.92
N SER A 262 -12.58 -18.74 7.42
CA SER A 262 -12.18 -18.81 6.01
C SER A 262 -11.57 -20.18 5.65
N PRO A 263 -11.71 -20.61 4.38
CA PRO A 263 -11.05 -21.83 3.90
C PRO A 263 -9.52 -21.79 4.07
N VAL A 264 -8.88 -20.61 4.04
CA VAL A 264 -7.44 -20.45 4.22
C VAL A 264 -7.02 -20.94 5.61
N VAL A 265 -7.70 -20.46 6.66
CA VAL A 265 -7.41 -20.84 8.05
C VAL A 265 -7.72 -22.32 8.27
N LYS A 266 -8.89 -22.78 7.78
CA LYS A 266 -9.32 -24.18 7.94
C LYS A 266 -8.39 -25.21 7.26
N GLN A 267 -7.68 -24.81 6.20
CA GLN A 267 -6.73 -25.66 5.49
C GLN A 267 -5.28 -25.55 6.04
N GLY A 268 -5.09 -24.97 7.23
CA GLY A 268 -3.77 -24.88 7.87
C GLY A 268 -2.99 -23.60 7.57
N GLY A 269 -3.65 -22.59 7.00
CA GLY A 269 -3.09 -21.26 6.81
C GLY A 269 -2.42 -21.02 5.46
N TRP A 270 -1.68 -19.92 5.38
CA TRP A 270 -1.21 -19.36 4.10
C TRP A 270 -0.12 -20.22 3.47
N GLU A 271 0.81 -20.77 4.26
CA GLU A 271 1.88 -21.60 3.71
C GLU A 271 1.36 -22.98 3.26
N ALA A 272 0.50 -23.61 4.06
CA ALA A 272 -0.07 -24.93 3.76
C ALA A 272 -0.90 -24.94 2.46
N THR A 273 -1.54 -23.81 2.14
CA THR A 273 -2.38 -23.67 0.94
C THR A 273 -1.61 -23.22 -0.31
N ARG A 274 -0.30 -22.95 -0.22
CA ARG A 274 0.47 -22.35 -1.33
C ARG A 274 0.42 -23.18 -2.60
N GLU A 275 0.86 -24.44 -2.55
CA GLU A 275 0.97 -25.28 -3.75
C GLU A 275 -0.38 -25.48 -4.44
N GLU A 276 -1.44 -25.70 -3.66
CA GLU A 276 -2.79 -25.86 -4.20
C GLU A 276 -3.30 -24.59 -4.88
N TYR A 277 -3.21 -23.45 -4.17
CA TYR A 277 -3.77 -22.20 -4.67
C TYR A 277 -2.96 -21.66 -5.83
N ASP A 278 -1.63 -21.87 -5.84
CA ASP A 278 -0.81 -21.55 -7.01
C ASP A 278 -1.25 -22.38 -8.22
N ARG A 279 -1.54 -23.67 -8.08
CA ARG A 279 -2.08 -24.49 -9.20
C ARG A 279 -3.40 -23.93 -9.72
N ILE A 280 -4.32 -23.56 -8.83
CA ILE A 280 -5.62 -22.97 -9.19
C ILE A 280 -5.41 -21.64 -9.93
N VAL A 281 -4.62 -20.74 -9.36
CA VAL A 281 -4.35 -19.41 -9.93
C VAL A 281 -3.69 -19.56 -11.30
N HIS A 282 -2.65 -20.38 -11.43
CA HIS A 282 -1.97 -20.61 -12.70
C HIS A 282 -2.86 -21.27 -13.75
N GLY A 283 -3.68 -22.25 -13.37
CA GLY A 283 -4.65 -22.88 -14.27
C GLY A 283 -5.66 -21.87 -14.81
N SER A 284 -6.13 -20.98 -13.94
CA SER A 284 -7.07 -19.92 -14.29
C SER A 284 -6.54 -18.92 -15.36
N PHE A 285 -5.22 -18.75 -15.46
CA PHE A 285 -4.60 -17.92 -16.51
C PHE A 285 -4.31 -18.68 -17.81
N LYS A 286 -4.30 -20.03 -17.78
CA LYS A 286 -4.07 -20.87 -18.96
C LYS A 286 -5.34 -21.09 -19.79
N GLU A 287 -6.50 -21.03 -19.14
CA GLU A 287 -7.79 -21.23 -19.79
C GLU A 287 -8.35 -19.91 -20.36
N PRO A 288 -8.60 -19.81 -21.68
CA PRO A 288 -9.02 -18.54 -22.32
C PRO A 288 -10.25 -17.90 -21.68
N ARG A 289 -11.22 -18.71 -21.25
CA ARG A 289 -12.47 -18.24 -20.62
C ARG A 289 -12.21 -17.51 -19.30
N PHE A 290 -11.37 -18.10 -18.44
CA PHE A 290 -11.02 -17.56 -17.14
C PHE A 290 -10.01 -16.41 -17.23
N LEU A 291 -9.06 -16.49 -18.17
CA LEU A 291 -8.17 -15.38 -18.50
C LEU A 291 -8.96 -14.14 -18.91
N TRP A 292 -9.97 -14.29 -19.76
CA TRP A 292 -10.85 -13.17 -20.14
C TRP A 292 -11.64 -12.62 -18.96
N TRP A 293 -12.01 -13.47 -17.99
CA TRP A 293 -12.67 -13.05 -16.77
C TRP A 293 -11.76 -12.17 -15.91
N HIS A 294 -10.48 -12.52 -15.76
CA HIS A 294 -9.49 -11.67 -15.08
C HIS A 294 -9.38 -10.29 -15.74
N VAL A 295 -9.33 -10.23 -17.07
CA VAL A 295 -9.27 -8.97 -17.84
C VAL A 295 -10.53 -8.13 -17.59
N ARG A 296 -11.73 -8.72 -17.78
CA ARG A 296 -13.00 -8.03 -17.57
C ARG A 296 -13.16 -7.56 -16.13
N GLY A 297 -12.83 -8.40 -15.15
CA GLY A 297 -12.91 -8.09 -13.73
C GLY A 297 -11.98 -6.93 -13.36
N SER A 298 -10.75 -6.92 -13.90
CA SER A 298 -9.79 -5.84 -13.69
C SER A 298 -10.30 -4.51 -14.25
N LEU A 299 -10.80 -4.50 -15.49
CA LEU A 299 -11.39 -3.30 -16.11
C LEU A 299 -12.60 -2.77 -15.33
N ALA A 300 -13.49 -3.68 -14.90
CA ALA A 300 -14.67 -3.32 -14.12
C ALA A 300 -14.30 -2.70 -12.76
N SER A 301 -13.34 -3.30 -12.04
CA SER A 301 -12.88 -2.75 -10.76
C SER A 301 -12.12 -1.44 -10.92
N THR A 302 -11.34 -1.24 -11.99
CA THR A 302 -10.74 0.07 -12.28
C THR A 302 -11.80 1.13 -12.51
N TRP A 303 -12.86 0.81 -13.26
CA TRP A 303 -13.97 1.72 -13.48
C TRP A 303 -14.72 2.04 -12.18
N GLU A 304 -14.95 1.05 -11.34
CA GLU A 304 -15.57 1.23 -10.02
C GLU A 304 -14.72 2.13 -9.11
N GLN A 305 -13.41 1.88 -9.01
CA GLN A 305 -12.50 2.69 -8.19
C GLN A 305 -12.42 4.15 -8.65
N LEU A 306 -12.50 4.42 -9.96
CA LEU A 306 -12.48 5.78 -10.50
C LEU A 306 -13.85 6.47 -10.45
N GLY A 307 -14.93 5.69 -10.61
CA GLY A 307 -16.28 6.21 -10.82
C GLY A 307 -17.19 6.18 -9.59
N ILE A 308 -16.86 5.41 -8.55
CA ILE A 308 -17.69 5.23 -7.36
C ILE A 308 -16.86 5.52 -6.11
N TRP A 309 -17.32 6.51 -5.33
CA TRP A 309 -16.72 6.91 -4.07
C TRP A 309 -17.72 6.61 -2.94
N GLU A 310 -17.60 5.44 -2.31
CA GLU A 310 -18.36 5.11 -1.11
C GLU A 310 -17.56 5.55 0.12
N ILE A 311 -17.93 6.70 0.71
CA ILE A 311 -17.25 7.26 1.89
C ILE A 311 -17.64 6.50 3.18
N CYS A 312 -18.78 5.81 3.19
CA CYS A 312 -19.23 4.97 4.29
C CYS A 312 -19.72 3.62 3.76
N LYS A 313 -19.00 2.55 4.08
CA LYS A 313 -19.53 1.20 3.98
C LYS A 313 -19.87 0.75 5.40
N ASP A 314 -21.16 0.67 5.71
CA ASP A 314 -21.64 0.07 6.95
C ASP A 314 -21.44 -1.46 6.81
N PRO A 315 -20.57 -2.11 7.61
CA PRO A 315 -20.23 -3.53 7.46
C PRO A 315 -21.44 -4.47 7.56
N LEU A 316 -22.57 -3.99 8.09
CA LEU A 316 -23.76 -4.76 8.40
C LEU A 316 -24.89 -4.66 7.36
N ARG A 317 -24.75 -3.86 6.29
CA ARG A 317 -25.78 -3.71 5.25
C ARG A 317 -25.24 -3.98 3.86
N SER A 318 -25.03 -5.26 3.55
CA SER A 318 -24.82 -5.74 2.18
C SER A 318 -26.14 -5.72 1.39
N GLY A 319 -26.50 -4.56 0.83
CA GLY A 319 -27.59 -4.42 -0.12
C GLY A 319 -27.22 -3.40 -1.18
N ILE A 320 -27.00 -3.85 -2.42
CA ILE A 320 -26.66 -3.00 -3.56
C ILE A 320 -27.81 -2.01 -3.81
N VAL A 321 -27.63 -0.73 -3.48
CA VAL A 321 -28.49 0.34 -3.98
C VAL A 321 -27.78 1.03 -5.14
N ARG A 322 -28.19 0.71 -6.37
CA ARG A 322 -27.71 1.38 -7.58
C ARG A 322 -28.20 2.84 -7.62
N ARG A 323 -27.25 3.78 -7.71
CA ARG A 323 -27.32 5.19 -8.15
C ARG A 323 -28.52 6.01 -7.70
N THR A 324 -28.27 7.04 -6.89
CA THR A 324 -28.66 8.42 -7.25
C THR A 324 -27.66 9.40 -6.65
N VAL A 325 -27.12 10.26 -7.51
CA VAL A 325 -26.33 11.44 -7.17
C VAL A 325 -27.11 12.31 -6.17
N LEU A 326 -26.43 12.71 -5.09
CA LEU A 326 -26.80 13.74 -4.11
C LEU A 326 -28.13 13.54 -3.34
N ARG A 327 -27.99 13.17 -2.06
CA ARG A 327 -28.66 13.88 -0.97
C ARG A 327 -27.80 13.79 0.30
N THR A 328 -27.29 14.95 0.70
CA THR A 328 -26.80 15.29 2.03
C THR A 328 -27.49 14.50 3.14
N GLY A 329 -26.74 13.77 3.96
CA GLY A 329 -27.34 13.00 5.04
C GLY A 329 -26.40 12.21 5.95
N CYS A 330 -25.13 12.60 6.11
CA CYS A 330 -24.40 12.16 7.30
C CYS A 330 -24.86 13.05 8.47
N SER A 331 -26.01 12.70 9.06
CA SER A 331 -26.55 13.45 10.18
C SER A 331 -25.58 13.35 11.35
N LEU A 332 -25.03 14.49 11.78
CA LEU A 332 -24.22 14.69 12.99
C LEU A 332 -24.89 14.15 14.28
N HIS A 333 -26.16 13.74 14.21
CA HIS A 333 -26.90 13.21 15.35
C HIS A 333 -26.43 11.83 15.82
N THR A 334 -25.98 10.95 14.90
CA THR A 334 -25.56 9.57 15.25
C THR A 334 -24.21 9.52 15.97
N PHE A 335 -23.34 10.49 15.69
CA PHE A 335 -22.05 10.62 16.35
C PHE A 335 -22.19 11.10 17.80
N ARG A 336 -23.18 11.97 18.06
CA ARG A 336 -23.39 12.56 19.38
C ARG A 336 -24.02 11.57 20.37
N THR A 337 -24.97 10.74 19.93
CA THR A 337 -25.61 9.73 20.79
C THR A 337 -24.67 8.57 21.13
N SER A 338 -23.80 8.15 20.22
CA SER A 338 -22.75 7.14 20.50
C SER A 338 -21.77 7.61 21.59
N TRP A 339 -21.27 8.85 21.46
CA TRP A 339 -20.29 9.42 22.40
C TRP A 339 -20.86 9.70 23.80
N THR A 340 -22.10 10.19 23.91
CA THR A 340 -22.74 10.40 25.22
C THR A 340 -23.03 9.08 25.92
N THR A 341 -23.43 8.04 25.17
CA THR A 341 -23.70 6.71 25.75
C THR A 341 -22.41 5.98 26.15
N PHE A 342 -21.29 6.25 25.47
CA PHE A 342 -19.97 5.76 25.84
C PHE A 342 -19.43 6.46 27.10
N LEU A 343 -19.55 7.79 27.17
CA LEU A 343 -19.13 8.58 28.34
C LEU A 343 -19.95 8.28 29.61
N ASP A 344 -21.26 8.05 29.49
CA ASP A 344 -22.10 7.68 30.64
C ASP A 344 -21.78 6.28 31.18
N ARG A 345 -21.42 5.32 30.30
CA ARG A 345 -20.96 3.99 30.74
C ARG A 345 -19.59 4.04 31.42
N CYS A 346 -18.67 4.87 30.95
CA CYS A 346 -17.39 5.05 31.62
C CYS A 346 -17.50 5.81 32.96
N ARG A 347 -18.48 6.72 33.12
CA ARG A 347 -18.73 7.38 34.42
C ARG A 347 -19.35 6.47 35.46
N THR A 348 -20.23 5.55 35.06
CA THR A 348 -20.89 4.61 35.97
C THR A 348 -20.03 3.39 36.32
N ALA A 349 -19.03 3.05 35.48
CA ALA A 349 -18.05 2.00 35.78
C ALA A 349 -16.91 2.44 36.73
N GLY A 350 -16.85 3.71 37.12
CA GLY A 350 -15.82 4.27 37.99
C GLY A 350 -15.91 3.90 39.47
N GLU A 351 -16.97 3.20 39.91
CA GLU A 351 -17.16 2.85 41.34
C GLU A 351 -17.04 1.34 41.65
N VAL A 352 -16.91 0.46 40.66
CA VAL A 352 -16.64 -0.97 40.93
C VAL A 352 -15.72 -1.53 39.85
N GLY A 353 -14.48 -1.85 40.23
CA GLY A 353 -13.44 -2.35 39.32
C GLY A 353 -13.84 -3.61 38.57
N SER A 354 -13.97 -3.52 37.24
CA SER A 354 -13.82 -4.62 36.29
C SER A 354 -13.62 -4.10 34.87
N THR A 355 -12.83 -4.83 34.09
CA THR A 355 -12.29 -4.57 32.76
C THR A 355 -13.35 -4.37 31.66
N CYS A 356 -13.22 -3.33 30.84
CA CYS A 356 -13.97 -3.18 29.58
C CYS A 356 -13.32 -4.02 28.47
N ASP A 357 -13.90 -5.18 28.16
CA ASP A 357 -13.58 -6.00 27.00
C ASP A 357 -14.35 -5.48 25.76
N GLY A 358 -13.61 -5.17 24.69
CA GLY A 358 -14.10 -4.46 23.50
C GLY A 358 -14.42 -5.39 22.34
N ARG A 359 -15.40 -6.28 22.50
CA ARG A 359 -16.04 -6.97 21.37
C ARG A 359 -17.36 -6.27 21.02
N THR A 360 -17.40 -5.59 19.89
CA THR A 360 -18.41 -5.74 18.83
C THR A 360 -17.98 -4.99 17.60
#